data_AF-A0A966KDZ5-F1
#
_entry.id   AF-A0A966KDZ5-F1
#
_cell.length_a   1.000
_cell.length_b   1.000
_cell.length_c   1.000
_cell.angle_alpha   90.00
_cell.angle_beta   90.00
_cell.angle_gamma   90.00
#
_symmetry.space_group_name_H-M   'P 1'
#
loop_
_entity.id
_entity.type
_entity.pdbx_description
1 polymer ?
#
loop_
_entity_poly.entity_id
_entity_poly.type
_entity_poly.pdbx_seq_one_letter_code
_entity_poly.pdbx_strand_id
1 'polypeptide(L)'
;PAKVEPKVVRHVELTSIILLLVASNRGVSVLPDWVLNDRNLSHDLVKLRLNATGVTRKLYAATRDFDLEKPFVKDFIKLASGRVKIPTVVKQD
;
A
#
# COMPACT_ATOMS: atom_id res chain seq x y z
N PRO A 1 -3.22 3.02 -20.15
CA PRO A 1 -2.25 4.10 -20.48
C PRO A 1 -1.57 3.92 -21.85
N ALA A 2 -1.14 2.70 -22.22
CA ALA A 2 -0.66 2.39 -23.58
C ALA A 2 -1.59 1.44 -24.37
N LYS A 3 -2.73 1.04 -23.79
CA LYS A 3 -3.62 -0.04 -24.29
C LYS A 3 -2.89 -1.37 -24.52
N VAL A 4 -1.82 -1.60 -23.77
CA VAL A 4 -1.06 -2.86 -23.77
C VAL A 4 -1.42 -3.61 -22.50
N GLU A 5 -1.85 -4.85 -22.66
CA GLU A 5 -2.06 -5.78 -21.56
C GLU A 5 -0.78 -6.59 -21.30
N PRO A 6 -0.50 -6.98 -20.05
CA PRO A 6 0.63 -7.85 -19.75
C PRO A 6 0.44 -9.22 -20.40
N LYS A 7 1.54 -9.82 -20.88
CA LYS A 7 1.52 -11.15 -21.50
C LYS A 7 0.98 -12.24 -20.55
N VAL A 8 1.29 -12.14 -19.25
CA VAL A 8 0.85 -13.04 -18.19
C VAL A 8 0.73 -12.23 -16.89
N VAL A 9 -0.28 -12.54 -16.07
CA VAL A 9 -0.41 -12.03 -14.70
C VAL A 9 -0.19 -13.17 -13.71
N ARG A 10 0.72 -12.97 -12.75
CA ARG A 10 0.92 -13.89 -11.62
C ARG A 10 0.41 -13.22 -10.36
N HIS A 11 -0.55 -13.86 -9.70
CA HIS A 11 -1.05 -13.42 -8.39
C HIS A 11 -0.14 -13.95 -7.28
N VAL A 12 0.25 -13.07 -6.36
CA VAL A 12 1.08 -13.38 -5.20
C VAL A 12 0.60 -12.48 -4.06
N GLU A 13 0.27 -13.07 -2.92
CA GLU A 13 -0.30 -12.34 -1.78
C GLU A 13 0.78 -11.67 -0.93
N LEU A 14 1.96 -12.29 -0.83
CA LEU A 14 3.03 -11.81 0.05
C LEU A 14 3.96 -10.82 -0.68
N THR A 15 4.01 -9.59 -0.19
CA THR A 15 4.90 -8.53 -0.70
C THR A 15 6.36 -8.97 -0.78
N SER A 16 6.86 -9.72 0.21
CA SER A 16 8.23 -10.24 0.21
C SER A 16 8.50 -11.19 -0.97
N ILE A 17 7.54 -12.05 -1.32
CA ILE A 17 7.66 -12.97 -2.46
C ILE A 17 7.56 -12.20 -3.79
N ILE A 18 6.70 -11.18 -3.88
CA ILE A 18 6.66 -10.27 -5.04
C ILE A 18 8.06 -9.69 -5.27
N LEU A 19 8.67 -9.13 -4.22
CA LEU A 19 9.99 -8.51 -4.30
C LEU A 19 11.09 -9.50 -4.68
N LEU A 20 11.07 -10.71 -4.12
CA LEU A 20 12.00 -11.80 -4.49
C LEU A 20 11.90 -12.14 -5.99
N LEU A 21 10.68 -12.25 -6.52
CA LEU A 21 10.46 -12.55 -7.94
C LEU A 21 10.95 -11.43 -8.84
N VAL A 22 10.71 -10.16 -8.48
CA VAL A 22 11.20 -9.00 -9.24
C VAL A 22 12.72 -8.94 -9.21
N ALA A 23 13.34 -9.12 -8.04
CA ALA A 23 14.80 -9.18 -7.90
C ALA A 23 15.42 -10.35 -8.70
N SER A 24 14.69 -11.46 -8.85
CA SER A 24 15.10 -12.60 -9.67
C SER A 24 14.84 -12.40 -11.18
N ASN A 25 14.48 -11.20 -11.62
CA ASN A 25 14.12 -10.87 -12.99
C ASN A 25 12.94 -11.71 -13.55
N ARG A 26 12.00 -12.09 -12.67
CA ARG A 26 10.82 -12.92 -13.01
C ARG A 26 9.54 -12.11 -13.17
N GLY A 27 9.67 -10.82 -13.48
CA GLY A 27 8.55 -9.91 -13.75
C GLY A 27 8.77 -8.52 -13.17
N VAL A 28 7.72 -7.70 -13.27
CA VAL A 28 7.64 -6.37 -12.66
C VAL A 28 6.40 -6.30 -11.79
N SER A 29 6.38 -5.38 -10.82
CA SER A 29 5.23 -5.17 -9.95
C SER A 29 5.03 -3.69 -9.66
N VAL A 30 3.80 -3.34 -9.26
CA VAL A 30 3.41 -2.02 -8.79
C VAL A 30 3.16 -2.11 -7.30
N LEU A 31 3.90 -1.34 -6.51
CA LEU A 31 3.78 -1.31 -5.06
C LEU A 31 3.69 0.14 -4.57
N PRO A 32 3.04 0.40 -3.42
CA PRO A 32 3.07 1.71 -2.80
C PRO A 32 4.50 2.16 -2.45
N ASP A 33 4.77 3.47 -2.57
CA ASP A 33 6.10 4.05 -2.30
C ASP A 33 6.61 3.71 -0.88
N TRP A 34 5.73 3.64 0.12
CA TRP A 34 6.11 3.31 1.49
C TRP A 34 6.62 1.87 1.64
N VAL A 35 6.16 0.93 0.80
CA VAL A 35 6.71 -0.44 0.77
C VAL A 35 8.15 -0.39 0.25
N LEU A 36 8.36 0.38 -0.81
CA LEU A 36 9.63 0.48 -1.53
C LEU A 36 10.70 1.33 -0.81
N ASN A 37 10.35 1.94 0.32
CA ASN A 37 11.24 2.76 1.16
C ASN A 37 11.68 2.01 2.43
N ASP A 38 11.39 0.72 2.53
CA ASP A 38 11.97 -0.14 3.56
C ASP A 38 13.49 -0.25 3.36
N ARG A 39 14.25 -0.04 4.44
CA ARG A 39 15.72 -0.06 4.44
C ARG A 39 16.29 -1.45 4.14
N ASN A 40 15.48 -2.50 4.27
CA ASN A 40 15.90 -3.88 4.07
C ASN A 40 15.70 -4.38 2.62
N LEU A 41 15.25 -3.53 1.69
CA LEU A 41 15.10 -3.92 0.30
C LEU A 41 16.46 -4.08 -0.38
N SER A 42 16.64 -5.17 -1.14
CA SER A 42 17.87 -5.43 -1.88
C SER A 42 18.19 -4.25 -2.81
N HIS A 43 19.49 -3.95 -2.94
CA HIS A 43 20.02 -2.94 -3.87
C HIS A 43 19.73 -3.28 -5.35
N ASP A 44 19.28 -4.51 -5.63
CA ASP A 44 19.03 -5.02 -6.98
C ASP A 44 17.68 -4.59 -7.57
N LEU A 45 16.91 -3.75 -6.87
CA LEU A 45 15.60 -3.28 -7.33
C LEU A 45 15.66 -1.87 -7.92
N VAL A 46 15.20 -1.73 -9.16
CA VAL A 46 14.98 -0.42 -9.80
C VAL A 46 13.54 0.03 -9.57
N LYS A 47 13.37 1.27 -9.09
CA LYS A 47 12.07 1.88 -8.82
C LYS A 47 11.70 2.88 -9.91
N LEU A 48 10.49 2.77 -10.45
CA LEU A 48 9.95 3.70 -11.45
C LEU A 48 8.57 4.19 -11.01
N ARG A 49 8.28 5.46 -11.31
CA ARG A 49 6.93 6.02 -11.14
C ARG A 49 6.03 5.57 -12.29
N LEU A 50 4.76 5.29 -11.99
CA LEU A 50 3.78 4.89 -13.00
C LEU A 50 3.46 5.98 -14.03
N ASN A 51 3.56 7.25 -13.63
CA ASN A 51 3.39 8.42 -14.49
C ASN A 51 4.21 9.59 -13.90
N ALA A 52 4.25 10.73 -14.59
CA ALA A 52 5.03 11.91 -14.17
C ALA A 52 4.63 12.44 -12.77
N THR A 53 3.35 12.37 -12.41
CA THR A 53 2.80 12.92 -11.16
C THR A 53 2.66 11.89 -10.04
N GLY A 54 2.93 10.61 -10.29
CA GLY A 54 2.60 9.49 -9.42
C GLY A 54 1.12 9.07 -9.48
N VAL A 55 0.83 7.95 -8.81
CA VAL A 55 -0.54 7.49 -8.57
C VAL A 55 -0.73 7.35 -7.07
N THR A 56 -1.59 8.18 -6.50
CA THR A 56 -1.88 8.16 -5.07
C THR A 56 -3.20 7.45 -4.81
N ARG A 57 -3.19 6.51 -3.87
CA ARG A 57 -4.39 5.87 -3.32
C ARG A 57 -4.47 6.16 -1.83
N LYS A 58 -5.68 6.46 -1.33
CA LYS A 58 -5.92 6.65 0.10
C LYS A 58 -6.11 5.29 0.75
N LEU A 59 -5.41 5.06 1.85
CA LEU A 59 -5.64 3.93 2.74
C LEU A 59 -6.59 4.37 3.85
N TYR A 60 -7.62 3.58 4.11
CA TYR A 60 -8.61 3.85 5.15
C TYR A 60 -8.44 2.84 6.28
N ALA A 61 -8.60 3.31 7.52
CA ALA A 61 -8.89 2.43 8.64
C ALA A 61 -10.41 2.26 8.70
N ALA A 62 -10.88 1.02 8.82
CA ALA A 62 -12.29 0.70 8.91
C ALA A 62 -12.58 0.02 10.25
N THR A 63 -13.67 0.44 10.90
CA THR A 63 -14.21 -0.19 12.09
C THR A 63 -15.73 -0.22 11.97
N ARG A 64 -16.39 -1.12 12.70
CA ARG A 64 -17.85 -1.11 12.81
C ARG A 64 -18.28 0.06 13.68
N ASP A 65 -19.46 0.62 13.43
CA ASP A 65 -19.98 1.76 14.17
C ASP A 65 -20.01 1.52 15.69
N PHE A 66 -20.45 0.34 16.13
CA PHE A 66 -20.50 0.01 17.56
C PHE A 66 -19.12 -0.28 18.17
N ASP A 67 -18.13 -0.65 17.35
CA ASP A 67 -16.75 -0.88 17.81
C ASP A 67 -15.99 0.45 18.00
N LEU A 68 -16.42 1.52 17.33
CA LEU A 68 -15.81 2.85 17.43
C LEU A 68 -15.80 3.37 18.88
N GLU A 69 -16.79 3.00 19.68
CA GLU A 69 -16.90 3.44 21.07
C GLU A 69 -15.94 2.71 22.02
N LYS A 70 -15.32 1.60 21.60
CA LYS A 70 -14.39 0.84 22.43
C LYS A 70 -13.14 1.66 22.72
N PRO A 71 -12.71 1.80 24.00
CA PRO A 71 -11.55 2.62 24.37
C PRO A 71 -10.29 2.29 23.58
N PHE A 72 -9.97 1.01 23.41
CA PHE A 72 -8.78 0.59 22.66
C PHE A 72 -8.83 0.95 21.17
N VAL A 73 -10.03 1.02 20.56
CA VAL A 73 -10.19 1.44 19.16
C VAL A 73 -9.94 2.93 19.02
N LYS A 74 -10.50 3.74 19.93
CA LYS A 74 -10.25 5.19 19.98
C LYS A 74 -8.77 5.48 20.18
N ASP A 75 -8.14 4.78 21.12
CA ASP A 75 -6.71 4.94 21.39
C ASP A 75 -5.85 4.50 20.20
N PHE A 76 -6.18 3.39 19.55
CA PHE A 76 -5.51 2.95 18.32
C PHE A 76 -5.60 4.01 17.20
N ILE A 77 -6.80 4.53 16.93
CA ILE A 77 -7.01 5.56 15.90
C ILE A 77 -6.22 6.83 16.27
N LYS A 78 -6.23 7.23 17.54
CA LYS A 78 -5.46 8.37 18.03
C LYS A 78 -3.96 8.18 17.80
N LEU A 79 -3.41 7.02 18.14
CA LEU A 79 -2.00 6.69 17.91
C LEU A 79 -1.64 6.66 16.42
N ALA A 80 -2.48 6.00 15.60
CA ALA A 80 -2.28 5.92 14.15
C ALA A 80 -2.36 7.30 13.47
N SER A 81 -3.22 8.20 13.97
CA SER A 81 -3.35 9.59 13.49
C SER A 81 -2.27 10.54 14.02
N GLY A 82 -1.39 10.12 14.95
CA GLY A 82 -0.38 11.01 15.54
C GLY A 82 0.62 11.63 14.55
N ARG A 83 0.70 11.13 13.31
CA ARG A 83 1.52 11.68 12.21
C ARG A 83 0.71 12.26 11.04
N VAL A 84 -0.62 12.15 11.07
CA VAL A 84 -1.52 12.53 9.97
C VAL A 84 -2.79 13.10 10.60
N LYS A 85 -3.18 14.34 10.24
CA LYS A 85 -4.43 15.00 10.67
C LYS A 85 -5.58 13.98 10.85
N ILE A 86 -6.25 13.98 12.01
CA ILE A 86 -7.33 13.03 12.34
C ILE A 86 -8.28 12.95 11.14
N PRO A 87 -8.35 11.79 10.45
CA PRO A 87 -9.13 11.68 9.22
C PRO A 87 -10.61 11.85 9.51
N THR A 88 -11.31 12.49 8.56
CA THR A 88 -12.78 12.54 8.57
C THR A 88 -13.34 11.13 8.55
N VAL A 89 -14.21 10.80 9.51
CA VAL A 89 -14.97 9.55 9.50
C VAL A 89 -15.94 9.62 8.33
N VAL A 90 -15.78 8.72 7.37
CA VAL A 90 -16.69 8.56 6.23
C VAL A 90 -17.56 7.35 6.52
N LYS A 91 -18.86 7.55 6.67
CA LYS A 91 -19.81 6.44 6.67
C LYS A 91 -19.90 5.89 5.25
N GLN A 92 -19.72 4.59 5.13
CA GLN A 92 -19.94 3.89 3.88
C GLN A 92 -21.42 3.48 3.87
N ASP A 93 -22.20 4.07 2.94
CA ASP A 93 -23.62 3.72 2.71
C ASP A 93 -23.78 2.30 2.17
#